data_AF-A0AAD5G654-F1
#
_entry.id   AF-A0AAD5G654-F1
#
_cell.length_a   1.000
_cell.length_b   1.000
_cell.length_c   1.000
_cell.angle_alpha   90.00
_cell.angle_beta   90.00
_cell.angle_gamma   90.00
#
_symmetry.space_group_name_H-M   'P 1'
#
loop_
_entity.id
_entity.type
_entity.pdbx_description
1 polymer ?
#
loop_
_entity_poly.entity_id
_entity_poly.type
_entity_poly.pdbx_seq_one_letter_code
_entity_poly.pdbx_strand_id
1 'polypeptide(L)'
;MTNTHSLDTLLPTKTLDLDSGLSLVPRLKLNLTIHRADASIKPLDEWQLKTALINFLNTTFKLTVPEDDLQVYKFKDVKKRKREDPVARGKLFVREFKFLDDNIVDFDEVDKKVKEWREMVVGKMDGIELSLVGVKFKLGVEVPNSDRFDVMRKEWEEDSVFDGGDRGYSRARKREPDTIVLRGVPSRWFAETRVSSKPSMLVTHTIFSALGKIRNLDVSEDDGFDKDADEDSEDIVPGLQCKIVVRFEDHMEFSKALKVLCGRSMQKQGSRLKADYEVSWDKDGIFRNNRSQNEENSRSMPKVAAYSYRSEPARYQSHAARFSENNTRSKRFKE
;
A
#
# COMPACT_ATOMS: atom_id res chain seq x y z
N MET A 1 -2.30 -27.53 11.90
CA MET A 1 -2.34 -28.15 10.56
C MET A 1 -2.58 -27.03 9.57
N THR A 2 -1.57 -26.67 8.78
CA THR A 2 -1.52 -25.45 7.98
C THR A 2 -2.35 -25.58 6.72
N ASN A 3 -3.25 -24.62 6.49
CA ASN A 3 -4.28 -24.58 5.44
C ASN A 3 -3.72 -24.27 4.02
N THR A 4 -2.43 -24.55 3.77
CA THR A 4 -1.72 -24.10 2.56
C THR A 4 -2.27 -24.69 1.26
N HIS A 5 -2.88 -25.88 1.31
CA HIS A 5 -3.55 -26.50 0.16
C HIS A 5 -4.83 -25.77 -0.30
N SER A 6 -5.39 -24.87 0.51
CA SER A 6 -6.68 -24.22 0.21
C SER A 6 -6.57 -22.99 -0.70
N LEU A 7 -5.43 -22.29 -0.68
CA LEU A 7 -5.24 -21.04 -1.41
C LEU A 7 -5.09 -21.25 -2.92
N ASP A 8 -4.54 -22.40 -3.34
CA ASP A 8 -4.42 -22.78 -4.75
C ASP A 8 -5.78 -23.04 -5.41
N THR A 9 -6.79 -23.33 -4.59
CA THR A 9 -8.16 -23.63 -5.01
C THR A 9 -9.14 -22.53 -4.59
N LEU A 10 -8.66 -21.33 -4.28
CA LEU A 10 -9.53 -20.24 -3.87
C LEU A 10 -9.94 -19.42 -5.10
N LEU A 11 -11.22 -19.53 -5.48
CA LEU A 11 -11.77 -18.73 -6.57
C LEU A 11 -11.65 -17.23 -6.27
N PRO A 12 -11.35 -16.39 -7.27
CA PRO A 12 -11.28 -14.93 -7.11
C PRO A 12 -12.55 -14.31 -6.56
N THR A 13 -13.68 -14.97 -6.80
CA THR A 13 -15.05 -14.62 -6.40
C THR A 13 -15.44 -15.17 -5.02
N LYS A 14 -14.62 -16.02 -4.41
CA LYS A 14 -14.90 -16.65 -3.12
C LYS A 14 -14.24 -15.90 -1.98
N THR A 15 -14.96 -15.84 -0.87
CA THR A 15 -14.47 -15.31 0.40
C THR A 15 -13.48 -16.27 1.04
N LEU A 16 -12.39 -15.75 1.58
CA LEU A 16 -11.43 -16.51 2.38
C LEU A 16 -11.56 -16.12 3.84
N ASP A 17 -11.90 -17.08 4.69
CA ASP A 17 -11.90 -16.85 6.13
C ASP A 17 -10.45 -16.88 6.65
N LEU A 18 -10.07 -15.80 7.33
CA LEU A 18 -8.83 -15.70 8.08
C LEU A 18 -9.11 -16.00 9.56
N ASP A 19 -8.05 -16.20 10.32
CA ASP A 19 -8.17 -16.33 11.77
C ASP A 19 -8.67 -15.04 12.43
N SER A 20 -9.06 -15.15 13.71
CA SER A 20 -9.53 -14.04 14.55
C SER A 20 -10.81 -13.33 14.05
N GLY A 21 -11.63 -14.03 13.26
CA GLY A 21 -12.91 -13.52 12.77
C GLY A 21 -12.75 -12.44 11.69
N LEU A 22 -11.66 -12.48 10.93
CA LEU A 22 -11.48 -11.67 9.72
C LEU A 22 -11.71 -12.54 8.49
N SER A 23 -12.16 -11.93 7.41
CA SER A 23 -12.34 -12.61 6.13
C SER A 23 -11.90 -11.69 5.00
N LEU A 24 -11.37 -12.25 3.92
CA LEU A 24 -11.10 -11.54 2.68
C LEU A 24 -12.27 -11.75 1.74
N VAL A 25 -12.95 -10.66 1.39
CA VAL A 25 -14.12 -10.66 0.52
C VAL A 25 -13.72 -10.12 -0.85
N PRO A 26 -14.14 -10.74 -1.96
CA PRO A 26 -13.86 -10.25 -3.29
C PRO A 26 -14.36 -8.82 -3.49
N ARG A 27 -13.54 -8.00 -4.15
CA ARG A 27 -13.89 -6.64 -4.58
C ARG A 27 -13.24 -6.27 -5.91
N LEU A 28 -13.90 -5.37 -6.61
CA LEU A 28 -13.33 -4.59 -7.70
C LEU A 28 -13.34 -3.15 -7.24
N LYS A 29 -12.15 -2.58 -7.03
CA LYS A 29 -11.98 -1.16 -6.77
C LYS A 29 -11.71 -0.43 -8.08
N LEU A 30 -12.45 0.65 -8.30
CA LEU A 30 -12.25 1.57 -9.41
C LEU A 30 -12.02 2.97 -8.85
N ASN A 31 -10.93 3.60 -9.28
CA ASN A 31 -10.66 5.00 -9.01
C ASN A 31 -11.36 5.84 -10.09
N LEU A 32 -12.18 6.78 -9.66
CA LEU A 32 -12.93 7.67 -10.52
C LEU A 32 -12.26 9.05 -10.47
N THR A 33 -11.97 9.61 -11.64
CA THR A 33 -11.53 11.01 -11.79
C THR A 33 -12.58 11.75 -12.59
N ILE A 34 -13.07 12.87 -12.07
CA ILE A 34 -14.14 13.63 -12.71
C ILE A 34 -13.54 14.93 -13.24
N HIS A 35 -13.63 15.12 -14.54
CA HIS A 35 -13.17 16.32 -15.24
C HIS A 35 -14.36 17.15 -15.74
N ARG A 36 -14.14 18.44 -15.98
CA ARG A 36 -15.13 19.29 -16.63
C ARG A 36 -15.06 19.08 -18.14
N ALA A 37 -16.21 18.89 -18.78
CA ALA A 37 -16.29 19.02 -20.24
C ALA A 37 -16.62 20.47 -20.63
N ASP A 38 -17.49 21.14 -19.86
CA ASP A 38 -17.91 22.51 -20.12
C ASP A 38 -17.09 23.57 -19.36
N ALA A 39 -17.14 24.82 -19.82
CA ALA A 39 -16.49 25.97 -19.16
C ALA A 39 -17.22 26.45 -17.88
N SER A 40 -18.22 25.71 -17.42
CA SER A 40 -19.05 26.08 -16.25
C SER A 40 -18.30 25.87 -14.94
N ILE A 41 -18.36 26.88 -14.06
CA ILE A 41 -17.71 26.87 -12.74
C ILE A 41 -18.67 26.31 -11.66
N LYS A 42 -19.84 25.79 -12.05
CA LYS A 42 -20.81 25.25 -11.09
C LYS A 42 -20.17 24.13 -10.23
N PRO A 43 -20.51 24.07 -8.93
CA PRO A 43 -20.09 22.97 -8.08
C PRO A 43 -20.76 21.68 -8.58
N LEU A 44 -20.03 20.58 -8.46
CA LEU A 44 -20.57 19.24 -8.71
C LEU A 44 -21.64 18.94 -7.64
N ASP A 45 -22.75 18.34 -8.04
CA ASP A 45 -23.70 17.76 -7.10
C ASP A 45 -23.29 16.31 -6.83
N GLU A 46 -22.97 16.00 -5.57
CA GLU A 46 -22.48 14.68 -5.15
C GLU A 46 -23.58 13.63 -5.25
N TRP A 47 -24.76 13.96 -4.74
CA TRP A 47 -25.87 13.02 -4.65
C TRP A 47 -26.39 12.66 -6.04
N GLN A 48 -26.50 13.65 -6.94
CA GLN A 48 -26.90 13.39 -8.32
C GLN A 48 -25.85 12.59 -9.09
N LEU A 49 -24.57 12.86 -8.89
CA LEU A 49 -23.51 12.06 -9.50
C LEU A 49 -23.59 10.62 -9.03
N LYS A 50 -23.71 10.39 -7.72
CA LYS A 50 -23.83 9.05 -7.15
C LYS A 50 -25.04 8.31 -7.73
N THR A 51 -26.20 8.96 -7.75
CA THR A 51 -27.44 8.39 -8.29
C THR A 51 -27.31 8.07 -9.78
N ALA A 52 -26.72 8.96 -10.58
CA ALA A 52 -26.50 8.74 -12.00
C ALA A 52 -25.57 7.54 -12.26
N LEU A 53 -24.47 7.42 -11.51
CA LEU A 53 -23.54 6.32 -11.62
C LEU A 53 -24.17 4.99 -11.19
N ILE A 54 -24.90 4.96 -10.08
CA ILE A 54 -25.60 3.75 -9.62
C ILE A 54 -26.65 3.30 -10.66
N ASN A 55 -27.43 4.24 -11.19
CA ASN A 55 -28.42 3.94 -12.24
C ASN A 55 -27.75 3.43 -13.52
N PHE A 56 -26.61 3.99 -13.91
CA PHE A 56 -25.84 3.52 -15.06
C PHE A 56 -25.33 2.08 -14.84
N LEU A 57 -24.79 1.78 -13.67
CA LEU A 57 -24.31 0.44 -13.32
C LEU A 57 -25.44 -0.59 -13.32
N ASN A 58 -26.60 -0.22 -12.78
CA ASN A 58 -27.78 -1.08 -12.79
C ASN A 58 -28.30 -1.31 -14.22
N THR A 59 -28.39 -0.26 -15.04
CA THR A 59 -28.91 -0.38 -16.41
C THR A 59 -27.97 -1.17 -17.32
N THR A 60 -26.66 -0.91 -17.22
CA THR A 60 -25.65 -1.44 -18.15
C THR A 60 -25.16 -2.83 -17.76
N PHE A 61 -25.00 -3.08 -16.46
CA PHE A 61 -24.40 -4.31 -15.94
C PHE A 61 -25.36 -5.11 -15.06
N LYS A 62 -26.59 -4.62 -14.81
CA LYS A 62 -27.57 -5.25 -13.89
C LYS A 62 -26.99 -5.44 -12.48
N LEU A 63 -26.11 -4.52 -12.07
CA LEU A 63 -25.46 -4.55 -10.77
C LEU A 63 -26.19 -3.66 -9.77
N THR A 64 -26.33 -4.16 -8.55
CA THR A 64 -26.81 -3.36 -7.41
C THR A 64 -25.62 -2.94 -6.58
N VAL A 65 -25.29 -1.64 -6.61
CA VAL A 65 -24.20 -1.07 -5.81
C VAL A 65 -24.78 -0.20 -4.69
N PRO A 66 -24.49 -0.51 -3.41
CA PRO A 66 -24.86 0.35 -2.28
C PRO A 66 -24.23 1.74 -2.40
N GLU A 67 -24.91 2.78 -1.91
CA GLU A 67 -24.38 4.15 -1.92
C GLU A 67 -23.07 4.29 -1.12
N ASP A 68 -22.93 3.51 -0.04
CA ASP A 68 -21.72 3.46 0.80
C ASP A 68 -20.49 2.93 0.05
N ASP A 69 -20.70 2.11 -0.99
CA ASP A 69 -19.64 1.56 -1.84
C ASP A 69 -19.24 2.54 -2.97
N LEU A 70 -19.85 3.73 -3.03
CA LEU A 70 -19.47 4.84 -3.90
C LEU A 70 -19.09 6.08 -3.08
N GLN A 71 -17.78 6.30 -2.97
CA GLN A 71 -17.19 7.45 -2.29
C GLN A 71 -16.84 8.51 -3.33
N VAL A 72 -17.20 9.77 -3.05
CA VAL A 72 -16.91 10.91 -3.94
C VAL A 72 -16.41 12.06 -3.07
N TYR A 73 -15.27 12.62 -3.46
CA TYR A 73 -14.59 13.71 -2.78
C TYR A 73 -14.43 14.88 -3.76
N LYS A 74 -14.92 16.06 -3.36
CA LYS A 74 -14.79 17.29 -4.14
C LYS A 74 -13.55 18.06 -3.73
N PHE A 75 -12.89 18.66 -4.70
CA PHE A 75 -11.83 19.61 -4.39
C PHE A 75 -12.43 20.95 -3.91
N LYS A 76 -11.95 21.48 -2.78
CA LYS A 76 -12.45 22.74 -2.17
C LYS A 76 -12.23 23.96 -3.07
N ASP A 77 -11.14 23.99 -3.87
CA ASP A 77 -10.69 25.15 -4.66
C ASP A 77 -10.92 25.03 -6.18
N VAL A 78 -12.15 24.73 -6.56
CA VAL A 78 -12.55 24.53 -7.95
C VAL A 78 -12.31 25.74 -8.88
N LYS A 79 -12.22 26.95 -8.31
CA LYS A 79 -11.99 28.21 -9.06
C LYS A 79 -10.52 28.51 -9.36
N LYS A 80 -9.58 27.94 -8.59
CA LYS A 80 -8.14 28.13 -8.78
C LYS A 80 -7.52 27.06 -9.69
N ARG A 81 -8.27 25.99 -9.97
CA ARG A 81 -7.86 24.88 -10.81
C ARG A 81 -7.97 25.23 -12.29
N LYS A 82 -7.06 24.69 -13.09
CA LYS A 82 -7.10 24.80 -14.56
C LYS A 82 -8.29 24.00 -15.10
N ARG A 83 -8.70 24.29 -16.33
CA ARG A 83 -9.85 23.63 -16.97
C ARG A 83 -9.71 22.11 -17.07
N GLU A 84 -8.49 21.64 -17.27
CA GLU A 84 -8.17 20.21 -17.45
C GLU A 84 -8.04 19.46 -16.12
N ASP A 85 -7.89 20.19 -15.01
CA ASP A 85 -7.70 19.59 -13.70
C ASP A 85 -9.00 18.90 -13.23
N PRO A 86 -8.87 17.78 -12.51
CA PRO A 86 -10.03 17.08 -11.96
C PRO A 86 -10.74 17.95 -10.92
N VAL A 87 -12.06 17.89 -10.94
CA VAL A 87 -12.99 18.62 -10.05
C VAL A 87 -13.40 17.80 -8.85
N ALA A 88 -13.39 16.48 -9.01
CA ALA A 88 -13.66 15.52 -7.96
C ALA A 88 -12.91 14.22 -8.23
N ARG A 89 -12.68 13.46 -7.16
CA ARG A 89 -12.21 12.07 -7.20
C ARG A 89 -13.25 11.19 -6.55
N GLY A 90 -13.26 9.92 -6.88
CA GLY A 90 -14.11 8.94 -6.23
C GLY A 90 -13.51 7.56 -6.21
N LYS A 91 -14.08 6.70 -5.37
CA LYS A 91 -13.74 5.29 -5.26
C LYS A 91 -15.05 4.51 -5.38
N LEU A 92 -15.11 3.59 -6.33
CA LEU A 92 -16.24 2.71 -6.54
C LEU A 92 -15.82 1.28 -6.21
N PHE A 93 -16.61 0.61 -5.38
CA PHE A 93 -16.40 -0.78 -5.00
C PHE A 93 -17.53 -1.66 -5.52
N VAL A 94 -17.21 -2.62 -6.40
CA VAL A 94 -18.15 -3.67 -6.80
C VAL A 94 -17.79 -4.96 -6.07
N ARG A 95 -18.76 -5.55 -5.37
CA ARG A 95 -18.55 -6.72 -4.50
C ARG A 95 -19.42 -7.92 -4.88
N GLU A 96 -20.37 -7.73 -5.79
CA GLU A 96 -21.20 -8.80 -6.31
C GLU A 96 -20.50 -9.41 -7.53
N PHE A 97 -20.06 -10.66 -7.40
CA PHE A 97 -19.40 -11.40 -8.49
C PHE A 97 -20.10 -12.72 -8.83
N LYS A 98 -21.25 -13.01 -8.20
CA LYS A 98 -21.94 -14.30 -8.32
C LYS A 98 -22.30 -14.67 -9.77
N PHE A 99 -22.51 -13.67 -10.63
CA PHE A 99 -22.81 -13.87 -12.05
C PHE A 99 -21.62 -14.36 -12.88
N LEU A 100 -20.39 -14.30 -12.34
CA LEU A 100 -19.19 -14.81 -13.01
C LEU A 100 -18.90 -16.27 -12.68
N ASP A 101 -19.56 -16.83 -11.66
CA ASP A 101 -19.34 -18.20 -11.17
C ASP A 101 -20.20 -19.26 -11.89
N ASP A 102 -20.99 -18.88 -12.90
CA ASP A 102 -21.93 -19.77 -13.57
C ASP A 102 -21.22 -20.93 -14.27
N ASN A 103 -21.13 -22.08 -13.57
CA ASN A 103 -20.76 -23.42 -14.03
C ASN A 103 -19.29 -23.71 -14.36
N ILE A 104 -18.35 -22.95 -13.81
CA ILE A 104 -16.92 -23.11 -14.11
C ILE A 104 -16.20 -23.77 -12.94
N VAL A 105 -15.53 -24.90 -13.20
CA VAL A 105 -14.71 -25.63 -12.23
C VAL A 105 -13.23 -25.22 -12.34
N ASP A 106 -12.84 -24.62 -13.46
CA ASP A 106 -11.46 -24.22 -13.74
C ASP A 106 -11.15 -22.81 -13.21
N PHE A 107 -10.16 -22.73 -12.31
CA PHE A 107 -9.69 -21.50 -11.68
C PHE A 107 -9.16 -20.49 -12.69
N ASP A 108 -8.40 -20.95 -13.69
CA ASP A 108 -7.75 -20.07 -14.66
C ASP A 108 -8.79 -19.43 -15.61
N GLU A 109 -9.88 -20.15 -15.90
CA GLU A 109 -10.98 -19.62 -16.70
C GLU A 109 -11.77 -18.54 -15.94
N VAL A 110 -12.02 -18.74 -14.63
CA VAL A 110 -12.69 -17.72 -13.80
C VAL A 110 -11.82 -16.47 -13.67
N ASP A 111 -10.51 -16.63 -13.41
CA ASP A 111 -9.56 -15.51 -13.37
C ASP A 111 -9.59 -14.69 -14.67
N LYS A 112 -9.60 -15.38 -15.82
CA LYS A 112 -9.68 -14.73 -17.13
C LYS A 112 -10.98 -13.98 -17.32
N LYS A 113 -12.13 -14.56 -16.96
CA LYS A 113 -13.44 -13.89 -17.05
C LYS A 113 -13.54 -12.68 -16.14
N VAL A 114 -13.02 -12.76 -14.91
CA VAL A 114 -12.96 -11.61 -13.98
C VAL A 114 -12.13 -10.48 -14.58
N LYS A 115 -11.01 -10.81 -15.23
CA LYS A 115 -10.14 -9.83 -15.90
C LYS A 115 -10.82 -9.19 -17.11
N GLU A 116 -11.39 -10.00 -18.01
CA GLU A 116 -12.12 -9.51 -19.19
C GLU A 116 -13.32 -8.64 -18.79
N TRP A 117 -14.05 -9.05 -17.74
CA TRP A 117 -15.16 -8.28 -17.21
C TRP A 117 -14.70 -6.95 -16.62
N ARG A 118 -13.60 -6.95 -15.86
CA ARG A 118 -12.98 -5.72 -15.33
C ARG A 118 -12.60 -4.75 -16.45
N GLU A 119 -11.95 -5.25 -17.50
CA GLU A 119 -11.57 -4.45 -18.66
C GLU A 119 -12.80 -3.92 -19.41
N MET A 120 -13.86 -4.72 -19.53
CA MET A 120 -15.13 -4.28 -20.11
C MET A 120 -15.78 -3.16 -19.30
N VAL A 121 -15.80 -3.24 -17.97
CA VAL A 121 -16.37 -2.21 -17.09
C VAL A 121 -15.58 -0.91 -17.25
N VAL A 122 -14.26 -0.98 -17.18
CA VAL A 122 -13.39 0.19 -17.36
C VAL A 122 -13.60 0.81 -18.75
N GLY A 123 -13.54 0.02 -19.81
CA GLY A 123 -13.70 0.52 -21.18
C GLY A 123 -15.07 1.13 -21.48
N LYS A 124 -16.13 0.69 -20.77
CA LYS A 124 -17.46 1.29 -20.90
C LYS A 124 -17.64 2.55 -20.05
N MET A 125 -17.01 2.61 -18.88
CA MET A 125 -17.15 3.73 -17.95
C MET A 125 -16.18 4.88 -18.24
N ASP A 126 -14.98 4.56 -18.72
CA ASP A 126 -13.96 5.53 -19.05
C ASP A 126 -14.39 6.38 -20.24
N GLY A 127 -14.28 7.70 -20.10
CA GLY A 127 -14.66 8.66 -21.11
C GLY A 127 -16.16 8.96 -21.21
N ILE A 128 -17.02 8.40 -20.34
CA ILE A 128 -18.45 8.77 -20.32
C ILE A 128 -18.60 10.27 -20.03
N GLU A 129 -19.40 10.94 -20.85
CA GLU A 129 -19.89 12.29 -20.58
C GLU A 129 -21.21 12.25 -19.81
N LEU A 130 -21.21 12.73 -18.57
CA LEU A 130 -22.38 12.83 -17.71
C LEU A 130 -22.92 14.27 -17.78
N SER A 131 -24.19 14.43 -18.15
CA SER A 131 -24.88 15.73 -18.08
C SER A 131 -25.67 15.82 -16.77
N LEU A 132 -25.17 16.62 -15.83
CA LEU A 132 -25.79 16.86 -14.52
C LEU A 132 -26.20 18.33 -14.43
N VAL A 133 -27.51 18.61 -14.27
CA VAL A 133 -28.08 19.97 -14.15
C VAL A 133 -27.60 20.94 -15.26
N GLY A 134 -27.52 20.44 -16.49
CA GLY A 134 -27.08 21.21 -17.65
C GLY A 134 -25.58 21.52 -17.68
N VAL A 135 -24.76 20.80 -16.91
CA VAL A 135 -23.28 20.82 -16.99
C VAL A 135 -22.78 19.44 -17.37
N LYS A 136 -21.86 19.39 -18.32
CA LYS A 136 -21.22 18.15 -18.73
C LYS A 136 -19.92 17.91 -17.96
N PHE A 137 -19.80 16.70 -17.45
CA PHE A 137 -18.61 16.16 -16.80
C PHE A 137 -18.11 14.98 -17.60
N LYS A 138 -16.79 14.81 -17.67
CA LYS A 138 -16.16 13.64 -18.26
C LYS A 138 -15.62 12.76 -17.14
N LEU A 139 -15.99 11.48 -17.15
CA LEU A 139 -15.50 10.50 -16.20
C LEU A 139 -14.23 9.85 -16.74
N GLY A 140 -13.18 9.80 -15.92
CA GLY A 140 -12.02 8.94 -16.07
C GLY A 140 -12.13 7.78 -15.08
N VAL A 141 -11.85 6.56 -15.53
CA VAL A 141 -11.93 5.36 -14.68
C VAL A 141 -10.64 4.56 -14.79
N GLU A 142 -10.02 4.30 -13.65
CA GLU A 142 -8.80 3.52 -13.58
C GLU A 142 -8.87 2.44 -12.50
N VAL A 143 -8.28 1.27 -12.78
CA VAL A 143 -8.08 0.22 -11.78
C VAL A 143 -6.76 0.51 -11.06
N PRO A 144 -6.73 0.58 -9.73
CA PRO A 144 -5.51 0.83 -8.98
C PRO A 144 -4.49 -0.28 -9.21
N ASN A 145 -3.21 0.09 -9.29
CA ASN A 145 -2.11 -0.86 -9.51
C ASN A 145 -2.03 -1.93 -8.41
N SER A 146 -2.45 -1.60 -7.17
CA SER A 146 -2.50 -2.54 -6.04
C SER A 146 -3.49 -3.70 -6.23
N ASP A 147 -4.47 -3.56 -7.13
CA ASP A 147 -5.40 -4.65 -7.48
C ASP A 147 -5.01 -5.35 -8.81
N ARG A 148 -3.89 -4.97 -9.45
CA ARG A 148 -3.37 -5.56 -10.70
C ARG A 148 -2.16 -6.46 -10.43
N PHE A 149 -2.44 -7.69 -9.98
CA PHE A 149 -1.41 -8.69 -9.71
C PHE A 149 -0.46 -8.92 -10.90
N ASP A 150 -0.98 -9.04 -12.13
CA ASP A 150 -0.15 -9.28 -13.32
C ASP A 150 0.88 -8.18 -13.58
N VAL A 151 0.49 -6.91 -13.34
CA VAL A 151 1.37 -5.76 -13.54
C VAL A 151 2.46 -5.76 -12.49
N MET A 152 2.08 -5.93 -11.21
CA MET A 152 3.05 -6.05 -10.14
C MET A 152 4.01 -7.22 -10.39
N ARG A 153 3.48 -8.34 -10.90
CA ARG A 153 4.26 -9.53 -11.23
C ARG A 153 5.32 -9.25 -12.27
N LYS A 154 4.91 -8.60 -13.35
CA LYS A 154 5.82 -8.20 -14.41
C LYS A 154 6.89 -7.22 -13.89
N GLU A 155 6.50 -6.25 -13.06
CA GLU A 155 7.45 -5.29 -12.46
C GLU A 155 8.53 -5.97 -11.63
N TRP A 156 8.18 -6.91 -10.73
CA TRP A 156 9.21 -7.57 -9.92
C TRP A 156 10.03 -8.57 -10.72
N GLU A 157 9.45 -9.20 -11.75
CA GLU A 157 10.18 -10.06 -12.67
C GLU A 157 11.23 -9.25 -13.45
N GLU A 158 10.87 -8.05 -13.91
CA GLU A 158 11.79 -7.11 -14.58
C GLU A 158 12.86 -6.58 -13.61
N ASP A 159 12.48 -6.08 -12.43
CA ASP A 159 13.43 -5.58 -11.41
C ASP A 159 14.45 -6.66 -11.01
N SER A 160 14.03 -7.93 -10.94
CA SER A 160 14.92 -9.06 -10.64
C SER A 160 15.95 -9.37 -11.74
N VAL A 161 15.68 -8.95 -12.98
CA VAL A 161 16.56 -9.11 -14.14
C VAL A 161 17.58 -7.97 -14.21
N PHE A 162 17.17 -6.73 -13.91
CA PHE A 162 18.02 -5.55 -14.03
C PHE A 162 18.96 -5.31 -12.83
N ASP A 163 18.61 -5.76 -11.62
CA ASP A 163 19.50 -5.67 -10.43
C ASP A 163 20.75 -6.59 -10.52
N GLY A 164 20.83 -7.43 -11.56
CA GLY A 164 22.00 -8.27 -11.86
C GLY A 164 23.05 -7.63 -12.78
N GLY A 165 22.87 -6.37 -13.19
CA GLY A 165 23.52 -5.81 -14.38
C GLY A 165 24.84 -5.05 -14.21
N ASP A 166 25.13 -4.37 -13.09
CA ASP A 166 26.17 -3.33 -13.14
C ASP A 166 27.08 -3.16 -11.91
N ARG A 167 27.28 -4.22 -11.13
CA ARG A 167 28.37 -4.24 -10.13
C ARG A 167 29.06 -5.59 -10.17
N GLY A 168 30.18 -5.62 -10.88
CA GLY A 168 31.14 -6.72 -10.80
C GLY A 168 31.40 -7.06 -9.33
N TYR A 169 31.55 -8.36 -9.07
CA TYR A 169 31.66 -9.03 -7.77
C TYR A 169 30.34 -9.58 -7.19
N SER A 170 30.23 -10.90 -7.36
CA SER A 170 29.29 -11.84 -6.72
C SER A 170 27.95 -12.00 -7.45
N ARG A 171 27.67 -13.25 -7.80
CA ARG A 171 26.37 -13.76 -8.24
C ARG A 171 25.28 -13.32 -7.24
N ALA A 172 24.71 -12.14 -7.42
CA ALA A 172 23.46 -11.78 -6.78
C ALA A 172 22.43 -12.77 -7.34
N ARG A 173 22.06 -13.77 -6.53
CA ARG A 173 21.00 -14.72 -6.90
C ARG A 173 19.81 -13.89 -7.36
N LYS A 174 19.18 -14.29 -8.48
CA LYS A 174 17.88 -13.78 -8.95
C LYS A 174 17.03 -13.43 -7.73
N ARG A 175 16.82 -12.14 -7.50
CA ARG A 175 16.29 -11.66 -6.23
C ARG A 175 14.77 -11.72 -6.32
N GLU A 176 14.23 -12.87 -5.95
CA GLU A 176 12.79 -13.06 -5.84
C GLU A 176 12.25 -12.26 -4.64
N PRO A 177 11.18 -11.47 -4.82
CA PRO A 177 10.55 -10.76 -3.70
C PRO A 177 9.92 -11.77 -2.74
N ASP A 178 10.11 -11.54 -1.45
CA ASP A 178 9.59 -12.38 -0.36
C ASP A 178 8.70 -11.59 0.61
N THR A 179 8.54 -10.28 0.40
CA THR A 179 7.98 -9.35 1.39
C THR A 179 6.80 -8.56 0.81
N ILE A 180 5.63 -8.71 1.41
CA ILE A 180 4.40 -7.95 1.12
C ILE A 180 4.29 -6.77 2.08
N VAL A 181 3.86 -5.62 1.56
CA VAL A 181 3.52 -4.42 2.33
C VAL A 181 2.03 -4.15 2.16
N LEU A 182 1.32 -4.06 3.27
CA LEU A 182 -0.12 -3.83 3.31
C LEU A 182 -0.40 -2.57 4.15
N ARG A 183 -1.14 -1.61 3.57
CA ARG A 183 -1.37 -0.28 4.15
C ARG A 183 -2.87 0.04 4.27
N GLY A 184 -3.21 0.90 5.23
CA GLY A 184 -4.57 1.41 5.42
C GLY A 184 -5.54 0.49 6.15
N VAL A 185 -5.06 -0.57 6.82
CA VAL A 185 -5.95 -1.46 7.58
C VAL A 185 -6.23 -0.96 9.00
N PRO A 186 -7.42 -1.19 9.57
CA PRO A 186 -7.76 -0.70 10.91
C PRO A 186 -6.91 -1.35 12.01
N SER A 187 -6.16 -0.55 12.76
CA SER A 187 -5.28 -1.01 13.86
C SER A 187 -6.01 -1.89 14.87
N ARG A 188 -7.27 -1.56 15.19
CA ARG A 188 -8.11 -2.31 16.15
C ARG A 188 -8.48 -3.72 15.70
N TRP A 189 -8.42 -4.03 14.41
CA TRP A 189 -8.70 -5.38 13.93
C TRP A 189 -7.56 -6.35 14.24
N PHE A 190 -6.37 -5.80 14.44
CA PHE A 190 -5.15 -6.53 14.78
C PHE A 190 -4.77 -6.37 16.26
N ALA A 191 -5.58 -5.65 17.04
CA ALA A 191 -5.33 -5.44 18.46
C ALA A 191 -5.86 -6.61 19.31
N GLU A 192 -5.25 -6.81 20.47
CA GLU A 192 -5.76 -7.76 21.47
C GLU A 192 -7.09 -7.25 22.06
N THR A 193 -8.07 -8.15 22.14
CA THR A 193 -9.51 -7.86 22.25
C THR A 193 -9.96 -7.06 23.49
N ARG A 194 -9.07 -6.68 24.40
CA ARG A 194 -9.43 -6.05 25.70
C ARG A 194 -8.50 -4.96 26.22
N VAL A 195 -7.38 -4.63 25.55
CA VAL A 195 -6.31 -3.86 26.24
C VAL A 195 -5.56 -2.83 25.39
N SER A 196 -5.75 -2.78 24.06
CA SER A 196 -4.89 -1.95 23.21
C SER A 196 -5.61 -1.34 22.01
N SER A 197 -5.29 -0.08 21.69
CA SER A 197 -5.57 0.53 20.38
C SER A 197 -4.48 0.21 19.35
N LYS A 198 -3.31 -0.23 19.81
CA LYS A 198 -2.17 -0.60 18.98
C LYS A 198 -2.31 -2.02 18.44
N PRO A 199 -1.94 -2.24 17.17
CA PRO A 199 -1.99 -3.57 16.57
C PRO A 199 -0.96 -4.49 17.26
N SER A 200 -1.35 -5.73 17.52
CA SER A 200 -0.51 -6.76 18.13
C SER A 200 0.18 -7.58 17.06
N MET A 201 1.51 -7.71 17.17
CA MET A 201 2.31 -8.52 16.27
C MET A 201 1.88 -10.00 16.29
N LEU A 202 1.45 -10.52 17.45
CA LEU A 202 1.02 -11.92 17.59
C LEU A 202 -0.32 -12.18 16.89
N VAL A 203 -1.29 -11.27 17.04
CA VAL A 203 -2.59 -11.37 16.38
C VAL A 203 -2.40 -11.28 14.86
N THR A 204 -1.62 -10.31 14.40
CA THR A 204 -1.27 -10.16 12.98
C THR A 204 -0.56 -11.39 12.43
N HIS A 205 0.42 -11.94 13.17
CA HIS A 205 1.11 -13.16 12.75
C HIS A 205 0.12 -14.32 12.58
N THR A 206 -0.81 -14.49 13.52
CA THR A 206 -1.83 -15.53 13.45
C THR A 206 -2.71 -15.36 12.20
N ILE A 207 -3.22 -14.15 11.96
CA ILE A 207 -4.06 -13.83 10.79
C ILE A 207 -3.33 -14.13 9.47
N PHE A 208 -2.10 -13.63 9.32
CA PHE A 208 -1.34 -13.80 8.08
C PHE A 208 -0.75 -15.22 7.93
N SER A 209 -0.65 -16.00 9.01
CA SER A 209 -0.21 -17.40 8.93
C SER A 209 -1.20 -18.29 8.17
N ALA A 210 -2.45 -17.84 8.02
CA ALA A 210 -3.42 -18.48 7.14
C ALA A 210 -3.04 -18.36 5.65
N LEU A 211 -2.23 -17.36 5.27
CA LEU A 211 -1.78 -17.12 3.90
C LEU A 211 -0.48 -17.86 3.53
N GLY A 212 0.32 -18.27 4.51
CA GLY A 212 1.62 -18.92 4.29
C GLY A 212 2.49 -18.89 5.54
N LYS A 213 3.68 -19.50 5.45
CA LYS A 213 4.66 -19.49 6.53
C LYS A 213 5.39 -18.15 6.55
N ILE A 214 5.30 -17.48 7.68
CA ILE A 214 5.89 -16.16 7.88
C ILE A 214 7.29 -16.33 8.47
N ARG A 215 8.28 -15.71 7.84
CA ARG A 215 9.65 -15.61 8.33
C ARG A 215 9.86 -14.42 9.25
N ASN A 216 9.30 -13.26 8.88
CA ASN A 216 9.38 -12.05 9.69
C ASN A 216 8.13 -11.19 9.47
N LEU A 217 7.76 -10.44 10.50
CA LEU A 217 6.59 -9.58 10.50
C LEU A 217 6.93 -8.27 11.20
N ASP A 218 6.52 -7.15 10.62
CA ASP A 218 6.55 -5.85 11.27
C ASP A 218 5.19 -5.17 11.15
N VAL A 219 4.80 -4.47 12.22
CA VAL A 219 3.53 -3.75 12.29
C VAL A 219 3.78 -2.37 12.87
N SER A 220 3.50 -1.35 12.07
CA SER A 220 3.69 0.06 12.42
C SER A 220 2.41 0.87 12.19
N GLU A 221 2.32 2.06 12.78
CA GLU A 221 1.25 3.01 12.49
C GLU A 221 1.39 3.54 11.05
N ASP A 222 0.28 3.74 10.35
CA ASP A 222 0.27 4.20 8.97
C ASP A 222 0.00 5.71 8.91
N ASP A 223 1.05 6.51 9.04
CA ASP A 223 0.95 7.98 9.06
C ASP A 223 0.79 8.62 7.68
N GLY A 224 0.63 7.83 6.61
CA GLY A 224 0.69 8.30 5.23
C GLY A 224 -0.32 7.69 4.25
N PHE A 225 -1.25 6.84 4.70
CA PHE A 225 -2.29 6.29 3.82
C PHE A 225 -3.19 7.42 3.29
N ASP A 226 -3.40 7.46 1.96
CA ASP A 226 -4.27 8.41 1.25
C ASP A 226 -3.88 9.89 1.31
N LYS A 227 -2.62 10.24 1.61
CA LYS A 227 -2.12 11.62 1.38
C LYS A 227 -1.91 11.86 -0.12
N ASP A 228 -2.99 11.92 -0.89
CA ASP A 228 -2.96 12.65 -2.15
C ASP A 228 -2.63 14.11 -1.81
N ALA A 229 -1.58 14.67 -2.42
CA ALA A 229 -0.99 15.97 -2.02
C ALA A 229 -1.95 17.19 -2.09
N ASP A 230 -3.17 16.99 -2.60
CA ASP A 230 -4.25 17.98 -2.70
C ASP A 230 -5.39 17.75 -1.69
N GLU A 231 -5.31 16.70 -0.86
CA GLU A 231 -6.28 16.37 0.18
C GLU A 231 -5.81 16.92 1.53
N ASP A 232 -6.37 18.06 1.94
CA ASP A 232 -6.66 18.26 3.36
C ASP A 232 -7.82 17.31 3.72
N SER A 233 -7.55 16.00 3.75
CA SER A 233 -8.48 14.99 4.24
C SER A 233 -8.59 15.16 5.76
N GLU A 234 -9.55 15.99 6.17
CA GLU A 234 -9.93 16.22 7.58
C GLU A 234 -10.39 14.93 8.30
N ASP A 235 -10.43 13.78 7.61
CA ASP A 235 -11.03 12.53 8.09
C ASP A 235 -10.05 11.39 8.42
N ILE A 236 -8.75 11.49 8.10
CA ILE A 236 -7.79 10.45 8.50
C ILE A 236 -7.19 10.82 9.86
N VAL A 237 -7.81 10.32 10.92
CA VAL A 237 -7.23 10.42 12.26
C VAL A 237 -5.95 9.57 12.30
N PRO A 238 -4.76 10.19 12.43
CA PRO A 238 -3.51 9.44 12.50
C PRO A 238 -3.55 8.44 13.67
N GLY A 239 -3.03 7.24 13.44
CA GLY A 239 -3.01 6.13 14.41
C GLY A 239 -4.21 5.17 14.38
N LEU A 240 -5.27 5.43 13.60
CA LEU A 240 -6.38 4.47 13.43
C LEU A 240 -6.08 3.36 12.41
N GLN A 241 -5.15 3.62 11.49
CA GLN A 241 -4.71 2.66 10.48
C GLN A 241 -3.29 2.21 10.76
N CYS A 242 -2.97 0.97 10.38
CA CYS A 242 -1.65 0.41 10.50
C CYS A 242 -1.11 -0.11 9.15
N LYS A 243 0.22 -0.09 9.07
CA LYS A 243 1.02 -0.66 8.00
C LYS A 243 1.57 -1.99 8.50
N ILE A 244 1.33 -3.03 7.73
CA ILE A 244 1.77 -4.39 8.01
C ILE A 244 2.77 -4.80 6.94
N VAL A 245 3.95 -5.25 7.35
CA VAL A 245 4.98 -5.76 6.45
C VAL A 245 5.21 -7.23 6.79
N VAL A 246 4.96 -8.12 5.83
CA VAL A 246 5.03 -9.58 6.01
C VAL A 246 6.09 -10.15 5.08
N ARG A 247 7.10 -10.81 5.64
CA ARG A 247 8.07 -11.60 4.88
C ARG A 247 7.75 -13.08 5.01
N PHE A 248 7.59 -13.75 3.87
CA PHE A 248 7.34 -15.18 3.79
C PHE A 248 8.64 -15.99 3.73
N GLU A 249 8.55 -17.29 4.02
CA GLU A 249 9.67 -18.23 3.86
C GLU A 249 9.95 -18.51 2.37
N ASP A 250 8.89 -18.77 1.60
CA ASP A 250 8.97 -19.17 0.20
C ASP A 250 8.37 -18.11 -0.74
N HIS A 251 9.02 -17.87 -1.89
CA HIS A 251 8.52 -16.95 -2.91
C HIS A 251 7.15 -17.37 -3.47
N MET A 252 6.90 -18.69 -3.54
CA MET A 252 5.61 -19.22 -4.00
C MET A 252 4.48 -18.87 -3.03
N GLU A 253 4.73 -18.89 -1.72
CA GLU A 253 3.75 -18.45 -0.71
C GLU A 253 3.52 -16.95 -0.78
N PHE A 254 4.60 -16.16 -0.95
CA PHE A 254 4.50 -14.72 -1.21
C PHE A 254 3.61 -14.41 -2.42
N SER A 255 3.87 -15.06 -3.57
CA SER A 255 3.15 -14.82 -4.82
C SER A 255 1.66 -15.15 -4.69
N LYS A 256 1.34 -16.28 -4.04
CA LYS A 256 -0.04 -16.69 -3.75
C LYS A 256 -0.74 -15.73 -2.80
N ALA A 257 -0.09 -15.37 -1.69
CA ALA A 257 -0.64 -14.44 -0.71
C ALA A 257 -0.92 -13.08 -1.35
N LEU A 258 0.00 -12.59 -2.19
CA LEU A 258 -0.16 -11.34 -2.92
C LEU A 258 -1.34 -11.41 -3.89
N LYS A 259 -1.43 -12.48 -4.71
CA LYS A 259 -2.57 -12.70 -5.61
C LYS A 259 -3.89 -12.72 -4.85
N VAL A 260 -3.92 -13.33 -3.66
CA VAL A 260 -5.12 -13.44 -2.83
C VAL A 260 -5.54 -12.09 -2.24
N LEU A 261 -4.57 -11.27 -1.83
CA LEU A 261 -4.83 -9.95 -1.25
C LEU A 261 -5.26 -8.93 -2.31
N CYS A 262 -4.73 -9.03 -3.54
CA CYS A 262 -5.17 -8.22 -4.67
C CYS A 262 -6.65 -8.48 -4.99
N GLY A 263 -7.45 -7.41 -5.15
CA GLY A 263 -8.87 -7.56 -5.48
C GLY A 263 -9.73 -8.15 -4.35
N ARG A 264 -9.25 -8.11 -3.10
CA ARG A 264 -10.06 -8.41 -1.92
C ARG A 264 -10.04 -7.26 -0.91
N SER A 265 -11.10 -7.18 -0.11
CA SER A 265 -11.23 -6.29 1.06
C SER A 265 -11.27 -7.14 2.30
N MET A 266 -10.86 -6.60 3.43
CA MET A 266 -10.97 -7.31 4.71
C MET A 266 -12.32 -6.99 5.37
N GLN A 267 -13.01 -7.98 5.91
CA GLN A 267 -14.26 -7.83 6.64
C GLN A 267 -14.20 -8.56 7.97
N LYS A 268 -14.62 -7.88 9.03
CA LYS A 268 -14.74 -8.49 10.37
C LYS A 268 -16.09 -9.19 10.52
N GLN A 269 -16.06 -10.40 11.07
CA GLN A 269 -17.24 -11.20 11.36
C GLN A 269 -18.20 -10.42 12.28
N GLY A 270 -19.50 -10.46 11.93
CA GLY A 270 -20.54 -9.72 12.65
C GLY A 270 -20.51 -8.20 12.41
N SER A 271 -19.57 -7.69 11.62
CA SER A 271 -19.50 -6.29 11.22
C SER A 271 -19.92 -6.09 9.77
N ARG A 272 -20.64 -5.00 9.51
CA ARG A 272 -20.88 -4.51 8.14
C ARG A 272 -19.68 -3.73 7.59
N LEU A 273 -18.74 -3.34 8.46
CA LEU A 273 -17.55 -2.60 8.07
C LEU A 273 -16.60 -3.48 7.26
N LYS A 274 -16.18 -2.94 6.11
CA LYS A 274 -15.18 -3.53 5.23
C LYS A 274 -14.03 -2.55 5.16
N ALA A 275 -12.82 -3.05 5.36
CA ALA A 275 -11.60 -2.29 5.28
C ALA A 275 -10.95 -2.54 3.93
N ASP A 276 -10.79 -1.45 3.20
CA ASP A 276 -10.09 -1.42 1.93
C ASP A 276 -8.63 -1.03 2.19
N TYR A 277 -7.72 -1.84 1.68
CA TYR A 277 -6.28 -1.66 1.88
C TYR A 277 -5.55 -1.50 0.55
N GLU A 278 -4.33 -0.99 0.62
CA GLU A 278 -3.38 -0.98 -0.49
C GLU A 278 -2.35 -2.08 -0.28
N VAL A 279 -2.11 -2.86 -1.33
CA VAL A 279 -1.12 -3.94 -1.34
C VAL A 279 0.00 -3.55 -2.28
N SER A 280 1.23 -3.65 -1.79
CA SER A 280 2.45 -3.52 -2.59
C SER A 280 3.47 -4.58 -2.18
N TRP A 281 4.57 -4.66 -2.91
CA TRP A 281 5.72 -5.49 -2.56
C TRP A 281 6.92 -4.62 -2.18
N ASP A 282 7.85 -5.18 -1.42
CA ASP A 282 9.04 -4.46 -0.93
C ASP A 282 10.11 -4.33 -2.03
N LYS A 283 10.24 -3.14 -2.63
CA LYS A 283 11.30 -2.79 -3.59
C LYS A 283 12.64 -2.48 -2.89
N ASP A 284 12.58 -1.90 -1.70
CA ASP A 284 13.73 -1.29 -1.02
C ASP A 284 14.47 -2.24 -0.06
N GLY A 285 13.88 -3.39 0.26
CA GLY A 285 14.47 -4.36 1.17
C GLY A 285 14.39 -3.93 2.64
N ILE A 286 13.21 -3.54 3.12
CA ILE A 286 12.93 -3.03 4.47
C ILE A 286 13.64 -3.85 5.55
N PHE A 287 13.43 -5.18 5.61
CA PHE A 287 14.09 -5.99 6.64
C PHE A 287 15.53 -6.41 6.29
N ARG A 288 16.06 -6.08 5.11
CA ARG A 288 17.50 -6.27 4.80
C ARG A 288 18.31 -5.07 5.27
N ASN A 289 17.78 -3.86 5.09
CA ASN A 289 18.43 -2.62 5.53
C ASN A 289 18.46 -2.48 7.06
N ASN A 290 17.47 -3.02 7.77
CA ASN A 290 17.51 -3.06 9.24
C ASN A 290 18.64 -3.96 9.78
N ARG A 291 19.08 -4.98 9.02
CA ARG A 291 20.25 -5.79 9.38
C ARG A 291 21.55 -5.01 9.20
N SER A 292 21.69 -4.26 8.11
CA SER A 292 22.89 -3.43 7.88
C SER A 292 22.98 -2.26 8.87
N GLN A 293 21.86 -1.63 9.24
CA GLN A 293 21.87 -0.57 10.25
C GLN A 293 22.24 -1.07 11.66
N ASN A 294 21.75 -2.26 12.07
CA ASN A 294 22.17 -2.84 13.35
C ASN A 294 23.64 -3.27 13.34
N GLU A 295 24.16 -3.76 12.21
CA GLU A 295 25.58 -4.08 12.07
C GLU A 295 26.47 -2.82 12.04
N GLU A 296 26.07 -1.74 11.36
CA GLU A 296 26.79 -0.46 11.38
C GLU A 296 26.76 0.21 12.76
N ASN A 297 25.62 0.21 13.46
CA ASN A 297 25.54 0.70 14.84
C ASN A 297 26.38 -0.15 15.82
N SER A 298 26.47 -1.47 15.59
CA SER A 298 27.34 -2.33 16.41
C SER A 298 28.83 -2.10 16.13
N ARG A 299 29.20 -1.63 14.94
CA ARG A 299 30.58 -1.24 14.57
C ARG A 299 30.94 0.17 15.05
N SER A 300 29.96 1.05 15.23
CA SER A 300 30.16 2.41 15.76
C SER A 300 30.09 2.52 17.29
N MET A 301 29.85 1.42 18.02
CA MET A 301 30.09 1.42 19.46
C MET A 301 31.59 1.34 19.76
N PRO A 302 32.19 2.30 20.49
CA PRO A 302 33.56 2.15 20.95
C PRO A 302 33.63 0.94 21.87
N LYS A 303 34.54 0.00 21.55
CA LYS A 303 34.90 -1.09 22.48
C LYS A 303 35.39 -0.47 23.78
N VAL A 304 34.56 -0.49 24.81
CA VAL A 304 34.97 -0.19 26.19
C VAL A 304 35.91 -1.31 26.61
N ALA A 305 37.21 -1.06 26.52
CA ALA A 305 38.24 -1.96 27.01
C ALA A 305 38.19 -1.98 28.55
N ALA A 306 38.00 -3.19 29.09
CA ALA A 306 38.08 -3.46 30.52
C ALA A 306 39.50 -3.15 31.06
N TYR A 307 39.53 -2.56 32.25
CA TYR A 307 40.68 -2.04 32.98
C TYR A 307 41.77 -3.10 33.29
N SER A 308 43.04 -2.66 33.27
CA SER A 308 44.13 -3.23 34.06
C SER A 308 45.06 -2.12 34.58
N TYR A 309 45.49 -2.25 35.83
CA TYR A 309 46.03 -1.22 36.71
C TYR A 309 47.58 -1.18 36.70
N ARG A 310 48.14 0.05 36.77
CA ARG A 310 49.35 0.48 37.51
C ARG A 310 50.79 0.12 37.01
N SER A 311 51.61 1.14 36.70
CA SER A 311 52.69 1.71 37.59
C SER A 311 53.84 2.43 36.83
N GLU A 312 53.97 3.74 37.10
CA GLU A 312 55.20 4.59 37.20
C GLU A 312 56.17 4.90 36.02
N PRO A 313 56.91 6.05 36.09
CA PRO A 313 57.38 6.83 34.94
C PRO A 313 58.91 6.83 34.74
N ALA A 314 59.38 7.31 33.58
CA ALA A 314 60.77 7.75 33.38
C ALA A 314 60.84 9.00 32.48
N ARG A 315 61.64 9.97 32.94
CA ARG A 315 61.92 11.30 32.39
C ARG A 315 63.04 11.27 31.34
N TYR A 316 63.20 12.42 30.64
CA TYR A 316 64.38 12.97 29.93
C TYR A 316 64.65 12.44 28.50
N GLN A 317 64.95 13.19 27.43
CA GLN A 317 65.39 14.59 27.12
C GLN A 317 64.81 14.96 25.72
N SER A 318 64.17 16.10 25.45
CA SER A 318 64.65 17.48 25.21
C SER A 318 65.72 17.66 24.10
N HIS A 319 65.33 18.29 22.98
CA HIS A 319 66.17 19.22 22.23
C HIS A 319 65.39 20.49 21.85
N ALA A 320 65.98 21.64 22.22
CA ALA A 320 65.58 23.04 22.05
C ALA A 320 65.23 23.41 20.59
N ALA A 321 64.18 24.20 20.29
CA ALA A 321 63.93 25.64 20.50
C ALA A 321 64.74 26.58 19.57
N ARG A 322 64.02 27.31 18.69
CA ARG A 322 64.31 28.71 18.33
C ARG A 322 63.00 29.48 18.10
N PHE A 323 62.78 30.44 19.01
CA PHE A 323 62.27 31.82 18.86
C PHE A 323 61.41 32.16 17.62
N SER A 324 60.15 32.59 17.78
CA SER A 324 59.68 33.98 18.09
C SER A 324 59.94 34.95 16.93
N GLU A 325 59.07 35.87 16.53
CA GLU A 325 58.09 36.64 17.30
C GLU A 325 57.14 37.41 16.36
N ASN A 326 55.97 37.73 16.91
CA ASN A 326 55.15 38.93 16.72
C ASN A 326 54.43 39.18 15.39
N ASN A 327 53.09 39.07 15.38
CA ASN A 327 52.09 40.06 15.85
C ASN A 327 51.94 41.16 14.77
N THR A 328 50.81 41.27 14.08
CA THR A 328 49.73 42.19 14.47
C THR A 328 48.42 41.95 13.71
N ARG A 329 47.28 41.99 14.44
CA ARG A 329 45.98 42.70 14.20
C ARG A 329 45.48 42.90 12.74
N SER A 330 44.19 42.88 12.38
CA SER A 330 42.90 43.08 13.08
C SER A 330 41.74 43.16 12.04
N LYS A 331 40.54 42.58 12.36
CA LYS A 331 39.14 43.02 12.06
C LYS A 331 38.74 43.25 10.56
N ARG A 332 37.49 43.17 10.07
CA ARG A 332 36.10 43.12 10.58
C ARG A 332 35.16 42.66 9.44
N PHE A 333 33.91 42.38 9.80
CA PHE A 333 32.73 42.06 8.98
C PHE A 333 32.20 43.13 8.00
N LYS A 334 31.40 42.62 7.04
CA LYS A 334 30.25 43.14 6.26
C LYS A 334 30.50 44.09 5.08
N GLU A 335 29.94 43.71 3.94
CA GLU A 335 28.65 44.27 3.45
C GLU A 335 27.70 43.13 3.06
#